data_AF-A0A8K0G751-F1
#
_entry.id   AF-A0A8K0G751-F1
#
_cell.length_a   1.000
_cell.length_b   1.000
_cell.length_c   1.000
_cell.angle_alpha   90.00
_cell.angle_beta   90.00
_cell.angle_gamma   90.00
#
_symmetry.space_group_name_H-M   'P 1'
#
loop_
_entity.id
_entity.type
_entity.pdbx_description
1 polymer ?
#
loop_
_entity_poly.entity_id
_entity_poly.type
_entity_poly.pdbx_seq_one_letter_code
_entity_poly.pdbx_strand_id
1 'polypeptide(L)'
;MGSFLTMFIICYLVIISLTISRGEYYLGDKCTLLQSKGDGECVLFSQCQSAIRDKQDGKRPQICGFEGIQPIVCCPKDNNEKQVYSKSKQ
;
A
#
# COMPACT_ATOMS: atom_id res chain seq x y z
N MET A 1 -14.46 -3.27 42.52
CA MET A 1 -13.25 -2.66 41.93
C MET A 1 -12.84 -3.30 40.60
N GLY A 2 -12.92 -4.62 40.44
CA GLY A 2 -12.54 -5.31 39.18
C GLY A 2 -13.38 -4.95 37.94
N SER A 3 -14.69 -4.74 38.10
CA SER A 3 -15.60 -4.50 36.96
C SER A 3 -15.39 -3.17 36.24
N PHE A 4 -14.89 -2.15 36.95
CA PHE A 4 -14.54 -0.87 36.32
C PHE A 4 -13.27 -1.02 35.49
N LEU A 5 -12.28 -1.77 36.01
CA LEU A 5 -11.03 -2.04 35.32
C LEU A 5 -11.26 -2.81 34.02
N THR A 6 -12.14 -3.81 34.03
CA THR A 6 -12.48 -4.59 32.83
C THR A 6 -13.18 -3.74 31.77
N MET A 7 -14.06 -2.81 32.18
CA MET A 7 -14.70 -1.85 31.30
C MET A 7 -13.68 -0.94 30.60
N PHE A 8 -12.70 -0.39 31.34
CA PHE A 8 -11.64 0.44 30.75
C PHE A 8 -10.76 -0.33 29.77
N ILE A 9 -10.41 -1.59 30.09
CA ILE A 9 -9.59 -2.44 29.21
C ILE A 9 -10.35 -2.73 27.91
N ILE A 10 -11.64 -3.07 27.99
CA ILE A 10 -12.46 -3.33 26.80
C ILE A 10 -12.58 -2.08 25.93
N CYS A 11 -12.90 -0.92 26.53
CA CYS A 11 -12.96 0.34 25.79
C CYS A 11 -11.62 0.69 25.11
N TYR A 12 -10.49 0.49 25.80
CA TYR A 12 -9.17 0.77 25.26
C TYR A 12 -8.82 -0.14 24.07
N LEU A 13 -9.13 -1.45 24.16
CA LEU A 13 -8.93 -2.39 23.05
C LEU A 13 -9.82 -2.05 21.84
N VAL A 14 -11.06 -1.62 22.06
CA VAL A 14 -11.96 -1.16 21.00
C VAL A 14 -11.42 0.11 20.33
N ILE A 15 -10.95 1.09 21.11
CA ILE A 15 -10.36 2.32 20.56
C ILE A 15 -9.12 2.00 19.71
N ILE A 16 -8.20 1.16 20.20
CA ILE A 16 -7.00 0.77 19.44
C ILE A 16 -7.39 0.14 18.10
N SER A 17 -8.36 -0.78 18.11
CA SER A 17 -8.84 -1.46 16.90
C SER A 17 -9.37 -0.49 15.84
N LEU A 18 -10.04 0.57 16.28
CA LEU A 18 -10.59 1.61 15.40
C LEU A 18 -9.52 2.57 14.85
N THR A 19 -8.40 2.73 15.55
CA THR A 19 -7.30 3.60 15.11
C THR A 19 -6.32 2.95 14.12
N ILE A 20 -6.48 1.66 13.80
CA ILE A 20 -5.67 0.99 12.79
C ILE A 20 -6.11 1.49 11.41
N SER A 21 -5.55 2.62 10.99
CA SER A 21 -5.68 3.12 9.63
C SER A 21 -4.91 2.18 8.70
N ARG A 22 -5.63 1.27 8.03
CA ARG A 22 -5.14 0.70 6.77
C ARG A 22 -5.27 1.81 5.74
N GLY A 23 -4.18 2.52 5.44
CA GLY A 23 -4.16 3.46 4.33
C GLY A 23 -4.40 2.67 3.04
N GLU A 24 -5.63 2.71 2.54
CA GLU A 24 -5.94 2.23 1.19
C GLU A 24 -5.44 3.28 0.21
N TYR A 25 -4.35 2.96 -0.49
CA TYR A 25 -3.84 3.79 -1.56
C TYR A 25 -4.48 3.35 -2.87
N TYR A 26 -4.96 4.31 -3.65
CA TYR A 26 -5.61 4.08 -4.93
C TYR A 26 -4.60 4.10 -6.08
N LEU A 27 -5.04 3.61 -7.23
CA LEU A 27 -4.27 3.64 -8.47
C LEU A 27 -3.95 5.10 -8.84
N GLY A 28 -2.66 5.44 -8.96
CA GLY A 28 -2.13 6.79 -9.21
C GLY A 28 -1.69 7.55 -7.96
N ASP A 29 -1.95 7.04 -6.75
CA ASP A 29 -1.51 7.70 -5.54
C ASP A 29 0.01 7.67 -5.39
N LYS A 30 0.57 8.75 -4.86
CA LYS A 30 1.99 8.80 -4.51
C LYS A 30 2.24 7.88 -3.32
N CYS A 31 3.31 7.10 -3.42
CA CYS A 31 3.76 6.21 -2.37
C CYS A 31 5.26 6.39 -2.14
N THR A 32 5.73 6.14 -0.92
CA THR A 32 7.16 6.12 -0.61
C THR A 32 7.63 4.67 -0.55
N LEU A 33 8.70 4.35 -1.26
CA LEU A 33 9.28 3.01 -1.25
C LEU A 33 9.92 2.75 0.12
N LEU A 34 9.38 1.78 0.86
CA LEU A 34 9.91 1.39 2.18
C LEU A 34 11.38 0.94 2.13
N GLN A 35 11.82 0.32 1.02
CA GLN A 35 13.18 -0.21 0.90
C GLN A 35 14.22 0.85 0.48
N SER A 36 13.82 1.83 -0.31
CA SER A 36 14.75 2.81 -0.94
C SER A 36 14.56 4.24 -0.44
N LYS A 37 13.52 4.51 0.37
CA LYS A 37 13.09 5.86 0.78
C LYS A 37 12.86 6.82 -0.41
N GLY A 38 12.67 6.27 -1.60
CA GLY A 38 12.44 7.00 -2.84
C GLY A 38 10.96 7.24 -3.09
N ASP A 39 10.67 8.21 -3.97
CA ASP A 39 9.31 8.49 -4.42
C ASP A 39 8.84 7.45 -5.45
N GLY A 40 7.59 7.04 -5.31
CA GLY A 40 6.93 6.10 -6.19
C GLY A 40 5.46 6.46 -6.42
N GLU A 41 4.81 5.61 -7.20
CA GLU A 41 3.41 5.73 -7.58
C GLU A 41 2.73 4.36 -7.53
N CYS A 42 1.51 4.32 -7.03
CA CYS A 42 0.71 3.11 -6.95
C CYS A 42 0.16 2.75 -8.34
N VAL A 43 0.64 1.66 -8.92
CA VAL A 43 0.25 1.17 -10.25
C VAL A 43 -0.11 -0.31 -10.19
N LEU A 44 -0.72 -0.84 -11.24
CA LEU A 44 -1.00 -2.28 -11.32
C LEU A 44 0.30 -3.09 -11.32
N PHE A 45 0.30 -4.24 -10.65
CA PHE A 45 1.46 -5.15 -10.63
C PHE A 45 1.97 -5.51 -12.04
N SER A 46 1.05 -5.66 -13.00
CA SER A 46 1.37 -5.94 -14.41
C SER A 46 2.11 -4.81 -15.13
N GLN A 47 2.03 -3.57 -14.61
CA GLN A 47 2.63 -2.37 -15.19
C GLN A 47 3.99 -2.02 -14.55
N CYS A 48 4.33 -2.66 -13.43
CA CYS A 48 5.57 -2.40 -12.70
C CYS A 48 6.59 -3.52 -12.95
N GLN A 49 7.53 -3.30 -13.87
CA GLN A 49 8.67 -4.18 -14.15
C GLN A 49 9.56 -4.39 -12.91
N SER A 50 9.75 -3.37 -12.06
CA SER A 50 10.51 -3.56 -10.82
C SER A 50 9.81 -4.54 -9.89
N ALA A 51 8.47 -4.45 -9.74
CA ALA A 51 7.70 -5.37 -8.91
C ALA A 51 7.68 -6.81 -9.47
N ILE A 52 7.68 -6.97 -10.80
CA ILE A 52 7.81 -8.27 -11.45
C ILE A 52 9.18 -8.90 -11.14
N ARG A 53 10.26 -8.11 -11.26
CA ARG A 53 11.62 -8.55 -10.91
C ARG A 53 11.73 -8.91 -9.42
N ASP A 54 11.21 -8.07 -8.55
CA ASP A 54 11.17 -8.35 -7.11
C ASP A 54 10.45 -9.67 -6.81
N LYS A 55 9.30 -9.92 -7.46
CA LYS A 55 8.59 -11.19 -7.31
C LYS A 55 9.42 -12.38 -7.79
N GLN A 56 10.16 -12.24 -8.90
CA GLN A 56 11.06 -13.28 -9.41
C GLN A 56 12.22 -13.55 -8.44
N ASP A 57 12.73 -12.50 -7.79
CA ASP A 57 13.77 -12.56 -6.76
C ASP A 57 13.24 -13.01 -5.39
N GLY A 58 11.94 -13.35 -5.28
CA GLY A 58 11.30 -13.76 -4.04
C GLY A 58 11.02 -12.62 -3.05
N LYS A 59 11.23 -11.36 -3.46
CA LYS A 59 10.86 -10.17 -2.70
C LYS A 59 9.38 -9.85 -2.91
N ARG A 60 8.72 -9.42 -1.83
CA ARG A 60 7.31 -9.00 -1.91
C ARG A 60 7.24 -7.49 -2.17
N PRO A 61 6.64 -7.05 -3.29
CA PRO A 61 6.43 -5.64 -3.54
C PRO A 61 5.45 -5.06 -2.52
N GLN A 62 5.61 -3.77 -2.22
CA GLN A 62 4.73 -3.04 -1.33
C GLN A 62 3.35 -2.87 -1.99
N ILE A 63 2.32 -3.45 -1.39
CA ILE A 63 0.95 -3.40 -1.91
C ILE A 63 0.30 -2.11 -1.43
N CYS A 64 -0.22 -1.33 -2.39
CA CYS A 64 -1.02 -0.12 -2.15
C CYS A 64 -2.50 -0.46 -1.92
N GLY A 65 -3.01 -1.44 -2.67
CA GLY A 65 -4.41 -1.84 -2.70
C GLY A 65 -4.68 -2.93 -3.74
N PHE A 66 -5.94 -3.11 -4.10
CA PHE A 66 -6.37 -4.06 -5.13
C PHE A 66 -7.42 -3.42 -6.04
N GLU A 67 -7.26 -3.60 -7.35
CA GLU A 67 -8.27 -3.27 -8.36
C GLU A 67 -8.93 -4.59 -8.81
N GLY A 68 -10.03 -4.96 -8.16
CA GLY A 68 -10.66 -6.26 -8.35
C GLY A 68 -9.74 -7.40 -7.91
N ILE A 69 -9.28 -8.21 -8.86
CA ILE A 69 -8.32 -9.31 -8.62
C ILE A 69 -6.86 -8.90 -8.86
N GLN A 70 -6.61 -7.69 -9.35
CA GLN A 70 -5.26 -7.23 -9.68
C GLN A 70 -4.66 -6.47 -8.50
N PRO A 71 -3.47 -6.87 -7.99
CA PRO A 71 -2.80 -6.13 -6.93
C PRO A 71 -2.22 -4.81 -7.47
N ILE A 72 -2.43 -3.74 -6.71
CA ILE A 72 -1.82 -2.43 -6.93
C ILE A 72 -0.57 -2.36 -6.06
N VAL A 73 0.57 -2.02 -6.63
CA VAL A 73 1.87 -1.97 -5.96
C VAL A 73 2.52 -0.61 -6.08
N CYS A 74 3.31 -0.25 -5.07
CA CYS A 74 4.12 0.96 -5.10
C CYS A 74 5.31 0.75 -6.03
N CYS A 75 5.36 1.52 -7.11
CA CYS A 75 6.36 1.41 -8.15
C CYS A 75 7.28 2.64 -8.16
N PRO A 76 8.60 2.48 -8.22
CA PRO A 76 9.53 3.60 -8.28
C PRO A 76 9.29 4.45 -9.53
N LYS A 77 9.40 5.77 -9.39
CA LYS A 77 9.36 6.74 -10.50
C LYS A 77 10.66 6.76 -11.30
N ASP A 78 11.16 5.60 -11.71
CA ASP A 78 12.31 5.53 -12.60
C ASP A 78 11.86 5.74 -14.05
N ASN A 79 12.59 6.60 -14.78
CA ASN A 79 12.30 7.06 -16.14
C ASN A 79 12.23 5.95 -17.23
N ASN A 80 12.36 4.67 -16.85
CA ASN A 80 12.30 3.51 -17.74
C ASN A 80 11.06 2.63 -17.53
N GLU A 81 10.22 2.94 -16.54
CA GLU A 81 8.99 2.19 -16.27
C GLU A 81 7.85 2.82 -17.09
N LYS A 82 7.23 2.06 -18.00
CA LYS A 82 6.11 2.54 -18.80
C LYS A 82 4.90 2.80 -17.89
N GLN A 83 4.79 4.01 -17.39
CA GLN A 83 3.61 4.50 -16.66
C GLN A 83 2.44 4.70 -17.64
N VAL A 84 1.77 3.61 -18.02
CA VAL A 84 0.59 3.65 -18.90
C VAL A 84 -0.66 4.18 -18.18
N TYR A 85 -0.60 4.36 -16.84
CA TYR A 85 -1.73 4.83 -16.05
C TYR A 85 -1.87 6.37 -15.94
N SER A 86 -0.85 7.16 -16.27
CA SER A 86 -0.89 8.63 -16.09
C SER A 86 -1.15 9.41 -17.39
N LYS A 87 -2.21 9.05 -18.13
CA LYS A 87 -2.69 9.92 -19.24
C LYS A 87 -4.19 9.91 -19.51
N SER A 88 -5.02 9.55 -18.54
CA SER A 88 -6.49 9.62 -18.70
C SER A 88 -7.23 9.84 -17.39
N LYS A 89 -7.05 11.02 -16.80
CA LYS A 89 -8.14 11.76 -16.15
C LYS A 89 -7.77 13.24 -16.18
N GLN A 90 -8.14 13.85 -17.29
CA GLN A 90 -8.36 15.29 -17.39
C GLN A 90 -9.73 15.61 -16.78
#